data_AF-A0A9P4WLU1-F1
#
_entry.id   AF-A0A9P4WLU1-F1
#
_cell.length_a   1.000
_cell.length_b   1.000
_cell.length_c   1.000
_cell.angle_alpha   90.00
_cell.angle_beta   90.00
_cell.angle_gamma   90.00
#
_symmetry.space_group_name_H-M   'P 1'
#
loop_
_entity.id
_entity.type
_entity.pdbx_description
1 polymer ?
#
loop_
_entity_poly.entity_id
_entity_poly.type
_entity_poly.pdbx_seq_one_letter_code
_entity_poly.pdbx_strand_id
1 'polypeptide(L)'
;MSLTPSLTPSLTPQRSSTHGRSHGRSPSGRVALARRMTRGPLDADDALDDPLQDAPASTTASTTTTTTTTTTSTPARLLSPTRSPVVSPPPDASAHGIQQHLSLDVSFLQDPSAYHVLPITAPAPFQHALNVPSVAAPIDSLLISGHYRLAAIAAARNIVSAAAPTDYPTLFHLVHIRLACLCLISEHALAAQEAKVLGDLNSAFYRHPLTNVHLVPWDLRLLVVRLTALGYGEWRKGIMGYYELARECRESILRATEESDKTLWRRRLRDCGIRVANTLVEMGDMDGAGRHLGTLSKRDGEADAAETRDVLVMEAMVWLRVGDLTSARRCLAQASDLASEALLDGALAALVQLADSDYEAAASSFRALHEQFPDDAMVAQNLAVCLLYTGHIPDAKDLLSSLIDQSPPFHSLVFNLSTVFELCTERNRDKKGEIAEKLASRKDGGGVGWERSTLEFKL
;
A
#
# COMPACT_ATOMS: atom_id res chain seq x y z
N MET A 1 -45.89 -25.36 -52.14
CA MET A 1 -46.61 -26.56 -52.59
C MET A 1 -45.58 -27.68 -52.69
N SER A 2 -45.29 -28.35 -51.57
CA SER A 2 -45.88 -29.63 -51.12
C SER A 2 -45.23 -30.84 -51.79
N LEU A 3 -44.40 -31.56 -51.05
CA LEU A 3 -44.57 -32.98 -50.68
C LEU A 3 -43.36 -33.47 -49.85
N THR A 4 -43.65 -33.98 -48.65
CA THR A 4 -42.81 -34.82 -47.77
C THR A 4 -43.03 -36.31 -48.15
N PRO A 5 -42.61 -37.38 -47.40
CA PRO A 5 -41.70 -37.57 -46.24
C PRO A 5 -40.76 -38.82 -46.38
N SER A 6 -40.19 -39.28 -45.24
CA SER A 6 -39.62 -40.62 -44.89
C SER A 6 -38.09 -40.66 -44.81
N LEU A 7 -37.39 -41.26 -43.84
CA LEU A 7 -37.68 -42.20 -42.74
C LEU A 7 -36.52 -42.11 -41.71
N THR A 8 -36.81 -42.31 -40.41
CA THR A 8 -35.84 -42.64 -39.36
C THR A 8 -35.51 -44.15 -39.41
N PRO A 9 -34.40 -44.61 -38.79
CA PRO A 9 -34.56 -45.17 -37.44
C PRO A 9 -33.39 -44.88 -36.47
N SER A 10 -33.76 -44.94 -35.20
CA SER A 10 -32.96 -44.99 -33.97
C SER A 10 -31.95 -46.15 -33.92
N LEU A 11 -30.82 -45.97 -33.21
CA LEU A 11 -30.18 -46.97 -32.34
C LEU A 11 -29.02 -46.32 -31.52
N THR A 12 -29.24 -46.16 -30.22
CA THR A 12 -28.21 -46.21 -29.15
C THR A 12 -28.38 -47.55 -28.41
N PRO A 13 -27.58 -47.96 -27.40
CA PRO A 13 -26.19 -47.63 -26.99
C PRO A 13 -25.35 -48.89 -26.65
N GLN A 14 -24.02 -48.76 -26.46
CA GLN A 14 -23.20 -49.63 -25.55
C GLN A 14 -21.86 -48.92 -25.29
N ARG A 15 -21.61 -48.35 -24.10
CA ARG A 15 -21.01 -48.96 -22.89
C ARG A 15 -19.73 -49.77 -23.15
N SER A 16 -18.59 -49.18 -22.79
CA SER A 16 -17.52 -49.90 -22.10
C SER A 16 -17.03 -49.08 -20.89
N SER A 17 -17.19 -49.72 -19.75
CA SER A 17 -16.80 -49.29 -18.41
C SER A 17 -15.32 -49.56 -18.16
N THR A 18 -14.64 -48.67 -17.44
CA THR A 18 -13.68 -49.10 -16.42
C THR A 18 -13.85 -48.27 -15.15
N HIS A 19 -14.23 -48.98 -14.08
CA HIS A 19 -14.14 -48.63 -12.67
C HIS A 19 -12.70 -48.21 -12.30
N GLY A 20 -12.41 -47.43 -11.26
CA GLY A 20 -13.22 -46.88 -10.18
C GLY A 20 -12.33 -46.58 -8.98
N ARG A 21 -12.73 -45.61 -8.15
CA ARG A 21 -12.67 -45.67 -6.68
C ARG A 21 -13.34 -44.43 -6.10
N SER A 22 -14.60 -44.62 -5.74
CA SER A 22 -15.35 -43.79 -4.81
C SER A 22 -14.93 -44.16 -3.38
N HIS A 23 -14.80 -43.16 -2.51
CA HIS A 23 -15.05 -43.36 -1.08
C HIS A 23 -16.09 -42.33 -0.65
N GLY A 24 -17.30 -42.83 -0.40
CA GLY A 24 -18.38 -42.10 0.23
C GLY A 24 -18.25 -42.13 1.75
N ARG A 25 -18.36 -40.93 2.34
CA ARG A 25 -19.12 -40.54 3.53
C ARG A 25 -19.39 -41.59 4.62
N SER A 26 -19.02 -41.25 5.85
CA SER A 26 -19.99 -41.18 6.97
C SER A 26 -19.55 -40.21 8.07
N PRO A 27 -20.50 -39.65 8.84
CA PRO A 27 -20.33 -38.46 9.66
C PRO A 27 -20.03 -38.82 11.11
N SER A 28 -19.07 -38.14 11.74
CA SER A 28 -18.79 -38.30 13.17
C SER A 28 -19.03 -36.99 13.93
N GLY A 29 -20.01 -37.06 14.84
CA GLY A 29 -19.96 -36.49 16.18
C GLY A 29 -19.71 -34.98 16.33
N ARG A 30 -20.81 -34.22 16.44
CA ARG A 30 -20.81 -32.93 17.16
C ARG A 30 -20.57 -33.21 18.65
N VAL A 31 -19.46 -32.71 19.19
CA VAL A 31 -19.34 -32.37 20.61
C VAL A 31 -19.12 -30.86 20.68
N ALA A 32 -20.09 -30.17 21.27
CA ALA A 32 -20.04 -28.74 21.49
C ALA A 32 -19.03 -28.43 22.60
N LEU A 33 -17.87 -27.91 22.23
CA LEU A 33 -16.96 -27.26 23.18
C LEU A 33 -17.53 -25.87 23.49
N ALA A 34 -17.87 -25.66 24.76
CA ALA A 34 -18.29 -24.36 25.29
C ALA A 34 -17.23 -23.31 24.98
N ARG A 35 -17.64 -22.22 24.32
CA ARG A 35 -16.81 -21.04 24.07
C ARG A 35 -16.38 -20.46 25.42
N ARG A 36 -15.09 -20.58 25.75
CA ARG A 36 -14.47 -19.81 26.83
C ARG A 36 -14.41 -18.36 26.37
N MET A 37 -15.24 -17.51 26.96
CA MET A 37 -15.17 -16.06 26.75
C MET A 37 -13.81 -15.57 27.26
N THR A 38 -12.95 -15.13 26.35
CA THR A 38 -11.79 -14.31 26.69
C THR A 38 -12.28 -12.87 26.81
N ARG A 39 -12.76 -12.50 28.00
CA ARG A 39 -12.81 -11.09 28.39
C ARG A 39 -11.37 -10.59 28.42
N GLY A 40 -11.08 -9.62 27.55
CA GLY A 40 -9.83 -8.88 27.56
C GLY A 40 -9.88 -7.76 28.63
N PRO A 41 -8.75 -7.15 28.98
CA PRO A 41 -8.60 -6.29 30.16
C PRO A 41 -9.25 -4.89 30.08
N LEU A 42 -10.35 -4.75 29.33
CA LEU A 42 -11.02 -3.47 29.08
C LEU A 42 -12.46 -3.39 29.63
N ASP A 43 -12.93 -4.43 30.31
CA ASP A 43 -14.21 -4.40 31.04
C ASP A 43 -13.91 -4.16 32.53
N ALA A 44 -13.68 -2.90 32.91
CA ALA A 44 -13.60 -2.49 34.29
C ALA A 44 -14.39 -1.19 34.47
N ASP A 45 -15.57 -1.31 35.08
CA ASP A 45 -16.12 -0.31 35.98
C ASP A 45 -16.99 -1.02 37.03
N ASP A 46 -16.86 -0.54 38.27
CA ASP A 46 -17.64 -0.80 39.48
C ASP A 46 -17.48 -2.14 40.24
N ALA A 47 -16.50 -2.20 41.14
CA ALA A 47 -16.76 -2.40 42.58
C ALA A 47 -15.46 -2.22 43.39
N LEU A 48 -15.54 -1.31 44.37
CA LEU A 48 -14.57 -1.08 45.44
C LEU A 48 -14.33 -2.34 46.27
N ASP A 49 -13.07 -2.70 46.52
CA ASP A 49 -12.60 -3.03 47.88
C ASP A 49 -11.06 -3.16 47.95
N ASP A 50 -10.51 -2.58 49.01
CA ASP A 50 -9.10 -2.37 49.36
C ASP A 50 -8.40 -3.69 49.80
N PRO A 51 -7.06 -3.81 49.69
CA PRO A 51 -6.28 -5.05 49.73
C PRO A 51 -5.83 -5.43 51.15
N LEU A 52 -5.17 -6.60 51.23
CA LEU A 52 -4.49 -7.24 52.37
C LEU A 52 -5.28 -8.41 52.98
N GLN A 53 -5.02 -9.63 52.48
CA GLN A 53 -4.93 -10.81 53.35
C GLN A 53 -4.21 -11.98 52.66
N ASP A 54 -2.98 -12.18 53.12
CA ASP A 54 -2.29 -13.42 53.47
C ASP A 54 -2.27 -14.66 52.56
N ALA A 55 -1.03 -15.04 52.22
CA ALA A 55 -0.61 -16.39 51.89
C ALA A 55 -0.81 -17.36 53.07
N PRO A 56 -0.75 -18.68 52.82
CA PRO A 56 0.47 -19.34 53.29
C PRO A 56 1.04 -20.40 52.33
N ALA A 57 2.32 -20.65 52.59
CA ALA A 57 3.24 -21.55 51.93
C ALA A 57 3.16 -23.01 52.43
N SER A 58 4.08 -23.82 51.89
CA SER A 58 4.46 -25.23 52.19
C SER A 58 3.65 -26.29 51.43
N THR A 59 4.25 -27.34 50.83
CA THR A 59 5.33 -28.17 51.34
C THR A 59 6.01 -28.98 50.22
N THR A 60 7.27 -29.31 50.48
CA THR A 60 8.24 -30.16 49.77
C THR A 60 7.81 -31.61 49.51
N ALA A 61 8.30 -32.22 48.42
CA ALA A 61 8.87 -33.58 48.44
C ALA A 61 9.62 -33.91 47.14
N SER A 62 10.86 -34.34 47.32
CA SER A 62 11.80 -34.84 46.31
C SER A 62 11.56 -36.32 45.98
N THR A 63 11.91 -36.77 44.78
CA THR A 63 12.39 -38.15 44.57
C THR A 63 13.37 -38.24 43.38
N THR A 64 14.53 -38.79 43.70
CA THR A 64 15.70 -39.18 42.92
C THR A 64 15.48 -40.40 42.02
N THR A 65 16.20 -40.54 40.88
CA THR A 65 17.27 -41.56 40.68
C THR A 65 17.93 -41.57 39.27
N THR A 66 19.27 -41.70 39.28
CA THR A 66 20.23 -42.41 38.37
C THR A 66 20.38 -41.98 36.89
N THR A 67 21.47 -41.32 36.47
CA THR A 67 22.89 -41.74 36.19
C THR A 67 23.12 -42.55 34.92
N THR A 68 23.85 -41.97 33.96
CA THR A 68 24.96 -42.62 33.22
C THR A 68 25.98 -41.57 32.76
N THR A 69 27.23 -41.79 33.14
CA THR A 69 28.46 -41.05 32.83
C THR A 69 29.20 -41.68 31.66
N THR A 70 29.86 -40.89 30.81
CA THR A 70 31.22 -41.19 30.32
C THR A 70 31.92 -39.90 29.87
N THR A 71 33.18 -39.77 30.30
CA THR A 71 34.08 -38.62 30.26
C THR A 71 35.29 -38.89 29.36
N THR A 72 35.84 -37.85 28.71
CA THR A 72 37.27 -37.72 28.32
C THR A 72 37.56 -36.21 28.17
N SER A 73 38.11 -35.53 29.19
CA SER A 73 39.54 -35.33 29.54
C SER A 73 40.22 -34.16 28.80
N THR A 74 40.43 -33.06 29.54
CA THR A 74 41.27 -31.87 29.27
C THR A 74 42.78 -32.20 29.41
N PRO A 75 43.71 -31.26 29.07
CA PRO A 75 44.18 -30.32 30.11
C PRO A 75 44.47 -28.88 29.61
N ALA A 76 44.32 -27.93 30.52
CA ALA A 76 44.89 -26.59 30.43
C ALA A 76 46.33 -26.59 30.99
N ARG A 77 47.22 -25.72 30.46
CA ARG A 77 48.48 -25.33 31.13
C ARG A 77 48.82 -23.87 30.84
N LEU A 78 49.23 -23.18 31.90
CA LEU A 78 49.55 -21.75 32.04
C LEU A 78 51.05 -21.43 31.74
N LEU A 79 51.35 -20.11 31.68
CA LEU A 79 52.63 -19.38 31.93
C LEU A 79 53.58 -19.16 30.71
N SER A 80 54.17 -18.00 30.37
CA SER A 80 54.27 -16.61 30.90
C SER A 80 54.84 -15.65 29.78
N PRO A 81 55.55 -14.51 30.02
CA PRO A 81 55.05 -13.14 29.85
C PRO A 81 55.91 -12.21 28.94
N THR A 82 55.36 -11.11 28.43
CA THR A 82 56.20 -9.97 28.01
C THR A 82 55.58 -8.63 28.42
N ARG A 83 56.40 -7.85 29.10
CA ARG A 83 56.21 -6.58 29.80
C ARG A 83 56.33 -5.41 28.82
N SER A 84 55.52 -4.35 28.97
CA SER A 84 55.79 -2.89 28.80
C SER A 84 54.47 -2.08 28.74
N PRO A 85 54.46 -0.75 28.95
CA PRO A 85 54.48 -0.08 30.24
C PRO A 85 53.21 0.76 30.51
N VAL A 86 53.12 1.25 31.74
CA VAL A 86 52.08 2.14 32.29
C VAL A 86 51.93 3.42 31.47
N VAL A 87 50.70 3.70 31.01
CA VAL A 87 50.29 5.01 30.47
C VAL A 87 49.51 5.76 31.55
N SER A 88 49.91 7.02 31.77
CA SER A 88 49.35 7.99 32.72
C SER A 88 47.85 8.26 32.51
N PRO A 89 47.11 8.71 33.54
CA PRO A 89 45.70 9.08 33.39
C PRO A 89 45.56 10.36 32.53
N PRO A 90 44.50 10.50 31.73
CA PRO A 90 44.26 11.74 30.98
C PRO A 90 43.88 12.88 31.94
N PRO A 91 44.29 14.13 31.65
CA PRO A 91 43.91 15.28 32.45
C PRO A 91 42.45 15.64 32.16
N ASP A 92 41.82 16.19 33.20
CA ASP A 92 40.50 16.81 33.28
C ASP A 92 39.82 17.07 31.93
N ALA A 93 38.71 16.36 31.73
CA ALA A 93 37.68 16.69 30.75
C ALA A 93 37.09 18.05 31.12
N SER A 94 37.77 19.11 30.66
CA SER A 94 37.22 20.44 30.58
C SER A 94 35.93 20.38 29.76
N ALA A 95 34.91 21.08 30.26
CA ALA A 95 33.56 21.17 29.73
C ALA A 95 33.51 21.89 28.37
N HIS A 96 34.21 21.36 27.37
CA HIS A 96 34.22 21.78 25.97
C HIS A 96 33.75 20.64 25.03
N GLY A 97 33.51 19.43 25.55
CA GLY A 97 33.01 18.27 24.80
C GLY A 97 31.48 18.18 24.65
N ILE A 98 30.70 19.08 25.24
CA ILE A 98 29.22 19.02 25.18
C ILE A 98 28.65 19.77 23.96
N GLN A 99 29.48 20.55 23.25
CA GLN A 99 29.04 21.38 22.12
C GLN A 99 29.54 20.92 20.74
N GLN A 100 30.37 19.88 20.64
CA GLN A 100 30.86 19.36 19.37
C GLN A 100 30.16 18.04 19.03
N HIS A 101 29.36 18.06 17.95
CA HIS A 101 28.59 16.97 17.33
C HIS A 101 27.28 16.51 18.01
N LEU A 102 26.25 17.37 17.92
CA LEU A 102 24.83 16.95 17.97
C LEU A 102 24.28 16.56 16.58
N SER A 103 25.11 16.54 15.53
CA SER A 103 24.70 16.20 14.17
C SER A 103 24.67 14.68 13.99
N LEU A 104 23.50 14.16 13.64
CA LEU A 104 23.32 12.77 13.21
C LEU A 104 24.20 12.51 11.98
N ASP A 105 25.18 11.62 12.09
CA ASP A 105 25.97 11.17 10.94
C ASP A 105 25.19 10.08 10.19
N VAL A 106 24.82 10.37 8.95
CA VAL A 106 24.11 9.46 8.06
C VAL A 106 24.96 9.07 6.84
N SER A 107 26.29 9.05 6.99
CA SER A 107 27.25 8.61 5.96
C SER A 107 26.92 7.25 5.33
N PHE A 108 26.28 6.34 6.08
CA PHE A 108 25.83 5.04 5.56
C PHE A 108 24.81 5.16 4.40
N LEU A 109 24.07 6.27 4.29
CA LEU A 109 23.18 6.53 3.17
C LEU A 109 23.93 6.81 1.87
N GLN A 110 25.22 7.15 1.93
CA GLN A 110 25.98 7.55 0.74
C GLN A 110 26.70 6.37 0.08
N ASP A 111 26.51 5.14 0.59
CA ASP A 111 27.03 3.94 -0.04
C ASP A 111 26.38 3.74 -1.43
N PRO A 112 27.14 3.81 -2.54
CA PRO A 112 26.59 3.61 -3.87
C PRO A 112 25.97 2.22 -4.05
N SER A 113 26.41 1.22 -3.28
CA SER A 113 25.90 -0.14 -3.37
C SER A 113 24.45 -0.28 -2.89
N ALA A 114 23.95 0.70 -2.12
CA ALA A 114 22.58 0.74 -1.64
C ALA A 114 21.56 1.12 -2.72
N TYR A 115 22.00 1.68 -3.86
CA TYR A 115 21.12 2.20 -4.92
C TYR A 115 21.25 1.39 -6.21
N HIS A 116 20.14 0.78 -6.62
CA HIS A 116 20.10 -0.12 -7.77
C HIS A 116 19.90 0.62 -9.09
N VAL A 117 20.53 0.08 -10.14
CA VAL A 117 20.27 0.51 -11.52
C VAL A 117 18.83 0.13 -11.88
N LEU A 118 18.11 1.10 -12.45
CA LEU A 118 16.69 0.94 -12.75
C LEU A 118 16.47 0.10 -14.02
N PRO A 119 15.63 -0.95 -13.97
CA PRO A 119 15.27 -1.73 -15.15
C PRO A 119 14.50 -0.85 -16.16
N ILE A 120 14.58 -1.21 -17.44
CA ILE A 120 13.83 -0.54 -18.50
C ILE A 120 12.54 -1.32 -18.70
N THR A 121 11.42 -0.80 -18.23
CA THR A 121 10.10 -1.45 -18.30
C THR A 121 9.17 -0.82 -19.35
N ALA A 122 9.53 0.36 -19.87
CA ALA A 122 8.76 1.06 -20.87
C ALA A 122 8.94 0.49 -22.28
N PRO A 123 7.91 0.55 -23.14
CA PRO A 123 8.00 0.19 -24.56
C PRO A 123 9.06 1.00 -25.33
N ALA A 124 9.56 0.45 -26.44
CA ALA A 124 10.57 1.08 -27.30
C ALA A 124 10.29 2.54 -27.68
N PRO A 125 9.03 2.96 -27.96
CA PRO A 125 8.73 4.37 -28.24
C PRO A 125 9.14 5.35 -27.13
N PHE A 126 8.97 4.97 -25.86
CA PHE A 126 9.40 5.80 -24.73
C PHE A 126 10.93 5.79 -24.54
N GLN A 127 11.59 4.68 -24.88
CA GLN A 127 13.06 4.57 -24.78
C GLN A 127 13.78 5.44 -25.82
N HIS A 128 13.17 5.65 -26.98
CA HIS A 128 13.75 6.39 -28.10
C HIS A 128 13.09 7.77 -28.30
N ALA A 129 12.33 8.26 -27.33
CA ALA A 129 11.62 9.52 -27.47
C ALA A 129 12.61 10.71 -27.55
N LEU A 130 12.38 11.62 -28.51
CA LEU A 130 13.28 12.76 -28.77
C LEU A 130 13.19 13.86 -27.71
N ASN A 131 12.08 13.90 -26.95
CA ASN A 131 11.76 14.98 -26.01
C ASN A 131 12.18 14.67 -24.56
N VAL A 132 12.97 13.62 -24.32
CA VAL A 132 13.37 13.22 -22.96
C VAL A 132 14.34 14.26 -22.37
N PRO A 133 14.08 14.78 -21.14
CA PRO A 133 14.98 15.70 -20.47
C PRO A 133 16.38 15.12 -20.24
N SER A 134 17.38 16.00 -20.17
CA SER A 134 18.75 15.60 -19.84
C SER A 134 18.85 14.97 -18.44
N VAL A 135 19.77 14.01 -18.26
CA VAL A 135 20.10 13.40 -16.96
C VAL A 135 20.66 14.42 -15.96
N ALA A 136 21.10 15.60 -16.43
CA ALA A 136 21.54 16.71 -15.59
C ALA A 136 20.39 17.67 -15.18
N ALA A 137 19.15 17.43 -15.61
CA ALA A 137 18.02 18.27 -15.25
C ALA A 137 17.76 18.29 -13.73
N PRO A 138 17.27 19.42 -13.17
CA PRO A 138 16.98 19.52 -11.74
C PRO A 138 15.80 18.62 -11.36
N ILE A 139 15.86 18.05 -10.15
CA ILE A 139 14.87 17.09 -9.64
C ILE A 139 13.45 17.68 -9.69
N ASP A 140 13.26 18.92 -9.25
CA ASP A 140 11.93 19.55 -9.21
C ASP A 140 11.28 19.64 -10.59
N SER A 141 12.06 19.97 -11.63
CA SER A 141 11.57 20.01 -13.02
C SER A 141 11.19 18.63 -13.52
N LEU A 142 11.97 17.60 -13.16
CA LEU A 142 11.67 16.20 -13.51
C LEU A 142 10.40 15.70 -12.82
N LEU A 143 10.18 16.07 -11.55
CA LEU A 143 8.98 15.70 -10.81
C LEU A 143 7.73 16.37 -11.38
N ILE A 144 7.80 17.68 -11.66
CA ILE A 144 6.68 18.45 -12.25
C ILE A 144 6.33 17.93 -13.64
N SER A 145 7.34 17.58 -14.45
CA SER A 145 7.14 17.03 -15.80
C SER A 145 6.76 15.55 -15.83
N GLY A 146 6.71 14.85 -14.68
CA GLY A 146 6.32 13.44 -14.60
C GLY A 146 7.39 12.43 -14.98
N HIS A 147 8.66 12.83 -15.07
CA HIS A 147 9.80 11.98 -15.42
C HIS A 147 10.40 11.30 -14.17
N TYR A 148 9.60 10.48 -13.49
CA TYR A 148 9.95 9.89 -12.19
C TYR A 148 11.19 8.99 -12.24
N ARG A 149 11.41 8.24 -13.34
CA ARG A 149 12.63 7.42 -13.53
C ARG A 149 13.90 8.29 -13.51
N LEU A 150 13.90 9.41 -14.22
CA LEU A 150 15.04 10.35 -14.23
C LEU A 150 15.21 11.04 -12.88
N ALA A 151 14.11 11.45 -12.24
CA ALA A 151 14.13 12.04 -10.91
C ALA A 151 14.74 11.07 -9.88
N ALA A 152 14.39 9.79 -9.95
CA ALA A 152 14.94 8.73 -9.10
C ALA A 152 16.46 8.54 -9.32
N ILE A 153 16.94 8.62 -10.56
CA ILE A 153 18.39 8.53 -10.88
C ILE A 153 19.12 9.78 -10.35
N ALA A 154 18.56 10.96 -10.56
CA ALA A 154 19.12 12.21 -10.07
C ALA A 154 19.18 12.27 -8.54
N ALA A 155 18.14 11.77 -7.85
CA ALA A 155 18.12 11.66 -6.40
C ALA A 155 19.24 10.74 -5.87
N ALA A 156 19.39 9.53 -6.42
CA ALA A 156 20.46 8.60 -6.05
C ALA A 156 21.86 9.21 -6.27
N ARG A 157 22.08 9.87 -7.41
CA ARG A 157 23.33 10.59 -7.68
C ARG A 157 23.60 11.66 -6.62
N ASN A 158 22.61 12.50 -6.32
CA ASN A 158 22.77 13.60 -5.38
C ASN A 158 23.01 13.12 -3.94
N ILE A 159 22.44 11.97 -3.54
CA ILE A 159 22.72 11.35 -2.24
C ILE A 159 24.20 10.96 -2.14
N VAL A 160 24.72 10.28 -3.15
CA VAL A 160 26.10 9.77 -3.18
C VAL A 160 27.12 10.89 -3.34
N SER A 161 26.84 11.92 -4.16
CA SER A 161 27.87 12.88 -4.60
C SER A 161 27.75 14.30 -4.05
N ALA A 162 26.59 14.74 -3.57
CA ALA A 162 26.32 16.18 -3.36
C ALA A 162 26.06 16.59 -1.90
N ALA A 163 25.47 15.73 -1.08
CA ALA A 163 25.13 16.10 0.30
C ALA A 163 26.29 15.84 1.27
N ALA A 164 26.46 16.72 2.26
CA ALA A 164 27.37 16.43 3.38
C ALA A 164 26.78 15.30 4.25
N PRO A 165 27.59 14.36 4.77
CA PRO A 165 27.10 13.25 5.59
C PRO A 165 26.31 13.68 6.84
N THR A 166 26.55 14.91 7.31
CA THR A 166 25.88 15.52 8.47
C THR A 166 24.60 16.28 8.12
N ASP A 167 24.32 16.51 6.83
CA ASP A 167 23.10 17.18 6.35
C ASP A 167 21.96 16.15 6.18
N TYR A 168 21.58 15.55 7.30
CA TYR A 168 20.53 14.52 7.34
C TYR A 168 19.17 15.00 6.82
N PRO A 169 18.71 16.27 6.98
CA PRO A 169 17.43 16.70 6.42
C PRO A 169 17.40 16.60 4.90
N THR A 170 18.44 17.09 4.23
CA THR A 170 18.57 16.99 2.76
C THR A 170 18.68 15.55 2.31
N LEU A 171 19.49 14.74 3.00
CA LEU A 171 19.66 13.32 2.67
C LEU A 171 18.36 12.52 2.81
N PHE A 172 17.61 12.69 3.90
CA PHE A 172 16.30 12.05 4.06
C PHE A 172 15.28 12.52 3.02
N HIS A 173 15.31 13.79 2.65
CA HIS A 173 14.44 14.30 1.58
C HIS A 173 14.77 13.65 0.23
N LEU A 174 16.05 13.54 -0.14
CA LEU A 174 16.47 12.87 -1.37
C LEU A 174 16.14 11.37 -1.35
N VAL A 175 16.33 10.68 -0.21
CA VAL A 175 15.93 9.27 -0.05
C VAL A 175 14.42 9.12 -0.21
N HIS A 176 13.62 10.02 0.38
CA HIS A 176 12.18 10.02 0.19
C HIS A 176 11.80 10.17 -1.28
N ILE A 177 12.39 11.14 -2.00
CA ILE A 177 12.16 11.32 -3.44
C ILE A 177 12.52 10.05 -4.21
N ARG A 178 13.69 9.45 -3.93
CA ARG A 178 14.16 8.22 -4.58
C ARG A 178 13.14 7.09 -4.40
N LEU A 179 12.74 6.81 -3.17
CA LEU A 179 11.81 5.73 -2.85
C LEU A 179 10.40 5.99 -3.41
N ALA A 180 9.91 7.24 -3.34
CA ALA A 180 8.61 7.62 -3.87
C ALA A 180 8.58 7.48 -5.40
N CYS A 181 9.63 7.94 -6.11
CA CYS A 181 9.72 7.79 -7.55
C CYS A 181 9.77 6.32 -7.98
N LEU A 182 10.48 5.46 -7.24
CA LEU A 182 10.46 4.01 -7.48
C LEU A 182 9.04 3.43 -7.36
N CYS A 183 8.27 3.84 -6.35
CA CYS A 183 6.87 3.44 -6.22
C CYS A 183 6.02 3.92 -7.40
N LEU A 184 6.23 5.17 -7.86
CA LEU A 184 5.47 5.75 -8.96
C LEU A 184 5.74 5.07 -10.31
N ILE A 185 6.94 4.51 -10.52
CA ILE A 185 7.25 3.66 -11.68
C ILE A 185 6.94 2.18 -11.46
N SER A 186 6.20 1.85 -10.39
CA SER A 186 5.79 0.49 -10.00
C SER A 186 6.93 -0.46 -9.59
N GLU A 187 8.12 0.06 -9.28
CA GLU A 187 9.29 -0.70 -8.81
C GLU A 187 9.32 -0.86 -7.28
N HIS A 188 8.22 -1.36 -6.71
CA HIS A 188 8.02 -1.50 -5.26
C HIS A 188 9.05 -2.43 -4.59
N ALA A 189 9.45 -3.50 -5.28
CA ALA A 189 10.43 -4.46 -4.76
C ALA A 189 11.82 -3.84 -4.60
N LEU A 190 12.26 -3.06 -5.61
CA LEU A 190 13.50 -2.30 -5.53
C LEU A 190 13.42 -1.22 -4.46
N ALA A 191 12.32 -0.47 -4.40
CA ALA A 191 12.12 0.54 -3.35
C ALA A 191 12.25 -0.06 -1.95
N ALA A 192 11.66 -1.24 -1.70
CA ALA A 192 11.76 -1.89 -0.41
C ALA A 192 13.17 -2.42 -0.09
N GLN A 193 13.92 -2.87 -1.12
CA GLN A 193 15.33 -3.24 -0.95
C GLN A 193 16.19 -2.04 -0.59
N GLU A 194 16.05 -0.93 -1.30
CA GLU A 194 16.80 0.29 -1.02
C GLU A 194 16.42 0.90 0.34
N ALA A 195 15.15 0.82 0.74
CA ALA A 195 14.69 1.34 2.04
C ALA A 195 15.37 0.66 3.24
N LYS A 196 15.94 -0.55 3.08
CA LYS A 196 16.69 -1.23 4.15
C LYS A 196 17.93 -0.48 4.60
N VAL A 197 18.47 0.42 3.77
CA VAL A 197 19.59 1.27 4.15
C VAL A 197 19.27 2.11 5.40
N LEU A 198 17.98 2.43 5.62
CA LEU A 198 17.50 3.16 6.79
C LEU A 198 17.38 2.31 8.06
N GLY A 199 17.61 0.99 7.98
CA GLY A 199 17.56 0.11 9.15
C GLY A 199 16.25 0.21 9.94
N ASP A 200 16.38 0.17 11.27
CA ASP A 200 15.25 0.31 12.19
C ASP A 200 15.00 1.78 12.53
N LEU A 201 13.94 2.36 11.94
CA LEU A 201 13.54 3.73 12.19
C LEU A 201 13.06 3.99 13.62
N ASN A 202 12.66 2.95 14.38
CA ASN A 202 12.24 3.11 15.77
C ASN A 202 13.42 3.22 16.74
N SER A 203 14.65 2.97 16.27
CA SER A 203 15.87 3.05 17.07
C SER A 203 16.08 4.44 17.68
N ALA A 204 16.67 4.47 18.87
CA ALA A 204 17.11 5.70 19.53
C ALA A 204 18.11 6.51 18.67
N PHE A 205 18.76 5.87 17.70
CA PHE A 205 19.62 6.52 16.71
C PHE A 205 18.91 7.67 15.97
N TYR A 206 17.63 7.51 15.63
CA TYR A 206 16.86 8.53 14.90
C TYR A 206 16.19 9.55 15.81
N ARG A 207 16.50 9.57 17.10
CA ARG A 207 15.89 10.47 18.08
C ARG A 207 16.91 11.48 18.57
N HIS A 208 16.49 12.74 18.64
CA HIS A 208 17.32 13.79 19.19
C HIS A 208 17.61 13.51 20.68
N PRO A 209 18.89 13.46 21.13
CA PRO A 209 19.24 13.01 22.48
C PRO A 209 18.59 13.80 23.62
N LEU A 210 18.36 15.11 23.43
CA LEU A 210 17.80 15.99 24.46
C LEU A 210 16.26 16.16 24.40
N THR A 211 15.70 16.38 23.21
CA THR A 211 14.26 16.65 23.03
C THR A 211 13.44 15.40 22.76
N ASN A 212 14.10 14.27 22.50
CA ASN A 212 13.51 12.99 22.09
C ASN A 212 12.63 13.09 20.82
N VAL A 213 12.81 14.16 20.03
CA VAL A 213 12.09 14.38 18.76
C VAL A 213 12.65 13.45 17.70
N HIS A 214 11.76 12.86 16.90
CA HIS A 214 12.14 12.01 15.78
C HIS A 214 12.75 12.86 14.65
N LEU A 215 13.98 12.55 14.23
CA LEU A 215 14.74 13.31 13.23
C LEU A 215 14.31 12.98 11.79
N VAL A 216 13.83 11.76 11.55
CA VAL A 216 13.31 11.35 10.23
C VAL A 216 11.93 11.96 9.97
N PRO A 217 11.71 12.60 8.81
CA PRO A 217 10.42 13.17 8.43
C PRO A 217 9.27 12.14 8.50
N TRP A 218 8.08 12.61 8.86
CA TRP A 218 6.87 11.78 8.99
C TRP A 218 6.55 10.99 7.71
N ASP A 219 6.63 11.65 6.55
CA ASP A 219 6.26 11.04 5.28
C ASP A 219 7.23 9.94 4.85
N LEU A 220 8.52 10.07 5.19
CA LEU A 220 9.50 9.02 4.96
C LEU A 220 9.23 7.80 5.86
N ARG A 221 8.85 8.02 7.13
CA ARG A 221 8.46 6.92 8.03
C ARG A 221 7.24 6.16 7.49
N LEU A 222 6.20 6.87 7.05
CA LEU A 222 5.02 6.25 6.43
C LEU A 222 5.36 5.45 5.18
N LEU A 223 6.26 5.97 4.34
CA LEU A 223 6.70 5.30 3.12
C LEU A 223 7.48 4.02 3.42
N VAL A 224 8.39 4.04 4.40
CA VAL A 224 9.14 2.85 4.80
C VAL A 224 8.20 1.76 5.34
N VAL A 225 7.24 2.11 6.20
CA VAL A 225 6.22 1.15 6.65
C VAL A 225 5.44 0.58 5.47
N ARG A 226 5.02 1.43 4.51
CA ARG A 226 4.33 0.98 3.29
C ARG A 226 5.17 -0.02 2.48
N LEU A 227 6.46 0.25 2.34
CA LEU A 227 7.39 -0.59 1.59
C LEU A 227 7.65 -1.94 2.25
N THR A 228 7.61 -2.04 3.59
CA THR A 228 7.70 -3.34 4.27
C THR A 228 6.53 -4.26 3.91
N ALA A 229 5.32 -3.70 3.81
CA ALA A 229 4.13 -4.41 3.36
C ALA A 229 4.23 -4.78 1.87
N LEU A 230 4.36 -3.78 0.99
CA LEU A 230 4.27 -3.97 -0.47
C LEU A 230 5.44 -4.74 -1.07
N GLY A 231 6.68 -4.42 -0.68
CA GLY A 231 7.85 -4.93 -1.38
C GLY A 231 8.21 -6.37 -1.02
N TYR A 232 7.85 -6.83 0.18
CA TYR A 232 8.14 -8.19 0.65
C TYR A 232 6.89 -9.04 0.87
N GLY A 233 5.69 -8.48 0.68
CA GLY A 233 4.43 -9.15 1.02
C GLY A 233 4.27 -9.40 2.53
N GLU A 234 5.02 -8.67 3.37
CA GLU A 234 4.98 -8.81 4.82
C GLU A 234 3.89 -7.91 5.43
N TRP A 235 2.64 -8.09 4.97
CA TRP A 235 1.49 -7.25 5.33
C TRP A 235 1.30 -7.07 6.84
N ARG A 236 1.53 -8.14 7.63
CA ARG A 236 1.44 -8.09 9.09
C ARG A 236 2.42 -7.10 9.70
N LYS A 237 3.65 -7.02 9.19
CA LYS A 237 4.66 -6.07 9.68
C LYS A 237 4.29 -4.64 9.31
N GLY A 238 3.77 -4.41 8.10
CA GLY A 238 3.24 -3.10 7.72
C GLY A 238 2.09 -2.64 8.62
N ILE A 239 1.14 -3.53 8.92
CA ILE A 239 0.06 -3.24 9.87
C ILE A 239 0.62 -2.89 11.25
N MET A 240 1.55 -3.68 11.79
CA MET A 240 2.18 -3.39 13.08
C MET A 240 2.91 -2.04 13.07
N GLY A 241 3.65 -1.72 12.01
CA GLY A 241 4.33 -0.43 11.86
C GLY A 241 3.36 0.75 11.86
N TYR A 242 2.19 0.63 11.22
CA TYR A 242 1.17 1.68 11.31
C TYR A 242 0.55 1.80 12.71
N TYR A 243 0.39 0.69 13.45
CA TYR A 243 -0.05 0.75 14.86
C TYR A 243 0.99 1.38 15.79
N GLU A 244 2.29 1.17 15.53
CA GLU A 244 3.38 1.83 16.25
C GLU A 244 3.36 3.35 16.00
N LEU A 245 3.23 3.77 14.73
CA LEU A 245 3.07 5.18 14.39
C LEU A 245 1.79 5.78 14.99
N ALA A 246 0.68 5.03 14.98
CA ALA A 246 -0.57 5.45 15.62
C ALA A 246 -0.42 5.59 17.15
N ARG A 247 0.39 4.76 17.79
CA ARG A 247 0.73 4.88 19.21
C ARG A 247 1.51 6.17 19.47
N GLU A 248 2.53 6.48 18.66
CA GLU A 248 3.26 7.75 18.74
C GLU A 248 2.32 8.94 18.57
N CYS A 249 1.36 8.88 17.64
CA CYS A 249 0.35 9.93 17.48
C CYS A 249 -0.48 10.12 18.76
N ARG A 250 -0.97 9.05 19.39
CA ARG A 250 -1.76 9.15 20.63
C ARG A 250 -0.94 9.74 21.78
N GLU A 251 0.29 9.30 21.95
CA GLU A 251 1.21 9.84 22.96
C GLU A 251 1.50 11.33 22.69
N SER A 252 1.66 11.70 21.40
CA SER A 252 1.90 13.10 21.01
C SER A 252 0.68 14.00 21.18
N ILE A 253 -0.55 13.49 20.97
CA ILE A 253 -1.80 14.22 21.27
C ILE A 253 -1.87 14.54 22.77
N LEU A 254 -1.53 13.57 23.63
CA LEU A 254 -1.55 13.76 25.08
C LEU A 254 -0.48 14.74 25.55
N ARG A 255 0.69 14.75 24.90
CA ARG A 255 1.81 15.64 25.23
C ARG A 255 1.64 17.05 24.67
N ALA A 256 0.90 17.22 23.57
CA ALA A 256 0.74 18.49 22.89
C ALA A 256 -0.03 19.50 23.77
N THR A 257 0.56 20.68 23.93
CA THR A 257 -0.05 21.80 24.66
C THR A 257 -0.92 22.67 23.75
N GLU A 258 -0.51 22.84 22.50
CA GLU A 258 -1.21 23.66 21.51
C GLU A 258 -2.30 22.86 20.76
N GLU A 259 -3.42 23.52 20.44
CA GLU A 259 -4.51 22.86 19.70
C GLU A 259 -4.14 22.60 18.23
N SER A 260 -3.30 23.44 17.63
CA SER A 260 -2.68 23.23 16.32
C SER A 260 -1.91 21.90 16.25
N ASP A 261 -1.11 21.61 17.27
CA ASP A 261 -0.36 20.35 17.34
C ASP A 261 -1.29 19.16 17.55
N LYS A 262 -2.29 19.28 18.43
CA LYS A 262 -3.28 18.22 18.64
C LYS A 262 -4.04 17.90 17.35
N THR A 263 -4.50 18.91 16.61
CA THR A 263 -5.21 18.72 15.33
C THR A 263 -4.30 18.04 14.29
N LEU A 264 -3.03 18.43 14.19
CA LEU A 264 -2.04 17.73 13.34
C LEU A 264 -1.90 16.25 13.71
N TRP A 265 -1.74 15.93 15.00
CA TRP A 265 -1.56 14.54 15.44
C TRP A 265 -2.84 13.71 15.34
N ARG A 266 -4.03 14.31 15.52
CA ARG A 266 -5.32 13.66 15.22
C ARG A 266 -5.43 13.30 13.74
N ARG A 267 -5.07 14.23 12.83
CA ARG A 267 -5.04 13.97 11.39
C ARG A 267 -4.08 12.83 11.04
N ARG A 268 -2.87 12.81 11.62
CA ARG A 268 -1.90 11.72 11.44
C ARG A 268 -2.42 10.39 11.98
N LEU A 269 -3.08 10.38 13.14
CA LEU A 269 -3.67 9.17 13.72
C LEU A 269 -4.74 8.58 12.80
N ARG A 270 -5.62 9.42 12.24
CA ARG A 270 -6.63 8.98 11.28
C ARG A 270 -6.00 8.46 9.99
N ASP A 271 -5.00 9.16 9.45
CA ASP A 271 -4.25 8.71 8.27
C ASP A 271 -3.60 7.33 8.50
N CYS A 272 -3.00 7.08 9.67
CA CYS A 272 -2.54 5.74 10.03
C CYS A 272 -3.69 4.70 10.03
N GLY A 273 -4.86 5.06 10.55
CA GLY A 273 -6.05 4.21 10.54
C GLY A 273 -6.50 3.84 9.11
N ILE A 274 -6.54 4.82 8.21
CA ILE A 274 -6.89 4.61 6.79
C ILE A 274 -5.83 3.76 6.09
N ARG A 275 -4.54 3.98 6.37
CA ARG A 275 -3.45 3.16 5.81
C ARG A 275 -3.50 1.70 6.28
N VAL A 276 -3.92 1.43 7.52
CA VAL A 276 -4.20 0.06 7.98
C VAL A 276 -5.31 -0.57 7.13
N ALA A 277 -6.41 0.14 6.88
CA ALA A 277 -7.46 -0.36 5.99
C ALA A 277 -6.91 -0.67 4.59
N ASN A 278 -6.09 0.23 4.03
CA ASN A 278 -5.45 0.02 2.74
C ASN A 278 -4.55 -1.23 2.73
N THR A 279 -3.75 -1.46 3.77
CA THR A 279 -2.92 -2.68 3.87
C THR A 279 -3.77 -3.95 4.03
N LEU A 280 -4.93 -3.88 4.70
CA LEU A 280 -5.88 -4.99 4.77
C LEU A 280 -6.46 -5.32 3.38
N VAL A 281 -6.80 -4.30 2.58
CA VAL A 281 -7.23 -4.48 1.17
C VAL A 281 -6.12 -5.13 0.34
N GLU A 282 -4.89 -4.65 0.44
CA GLU A 282 -3.73 -5.20 -0.28
C GLU A 282 -3.43 -6.66 0.12
N MET A 283 -3.65 -7.01 1.39
CA MET A 283 -3.55 -8.39 1.91
C MET A 283 -4.69 -9.30 1.43
N GLY A 284 -5.77 -8.73 0.88
CA GLY A 284 -6.97 -9.44 0.45
C GLY A 284 -8.04 -9.62 1.55
N ASP A 285 -7.84 -9.08 2.75
CA ASP A 285 -8.83 -9.07 3.84
C ASP A 285 -9.74 -7.85 3.72
N MET A 286 -10.56 -7.84 2.65
CA MET A 286 -11.47 -6.74 2.35
C MET A 286 -12.58 -6.60 3.41
N ASP A 287 -13.04 -7.73 3.93
CA ASP A 287 -13.98 -7.83 5.04
C ASP A 287 -13.46 -7.14 6.31
N GLY A 288 -12.20 -7.42 6.68
CA GLY A 288 -11.51 -6.76 7.77
C GLY A 288 -11.33 -5.26 7.52
N ALA A 289 -10.96 -4.87 6.30
CA ALA A 289 -10.80 -3.47 5.92
C ALA A 289 -12.10 -2.67 6.08
N GLY A 290 -13.23 -3.19 5.58
CA GLY A 290 -14.53 -2.54 5.68
C GLY A 290 -14.99 -2.38 7.13
N ARG A 291 -14.84 -3.43 7.96
CA ARG A 291 -15.15 -3.35 9.40
C ARG A 291 -14.26 -2.32 10.12
N HIS A 292 -12.98 -2.28 9.80
CA HIS A 292 -12.03 -1.34 10.39
C HIS A 292 -12.37 0.10 10.03
N LEU A 293 -12.63 0.41 8.77
CA LEU A 293 -13.11 1.74 8.32
C LEU A 293 -14.41 2.13 9.04
N GLY A 294 -15.34 1.18 9.19
CA GLY A 294 -16.58 1.40 9.94
C GLY A 294 -16.40 1.67 11.44
N THR A 295 -15.23 1.37 12.01
CA THR A 295 -14.89 1.84 13.37
C THR A 295 -14.33 3.26 13.38
N LEU A 296 -13.63 3.67 12.31
CA LEU A 296 -13.09 5.03 12.19
C LEU A 296 -14.21 6.04 11.97
N SER A 297 -15.22 5.71 11.16
CA SER A 297 -16.38 6.59 10.90
C SER A 297 -17.26 6.84 12.12
N LYS A 298 -17.23 5.97 13.13
CA LYS A 298 -18.08 6.06 14.34
C LYS A 298 -17.39 6.66 15.55
N ARG A 299 -16.06 6.61 15.60
CA ARG A 299 -15.29 6.86 16.82
C ARG A 299 -14.94 8.34 17.01
N ASP A 300 -14.95 9.13 15.94
CA ASP A 300 -14.53 10.51 15.99
C ASP A 300 -15.74 11.45 16.14
N GLY A 301 -16.28 11.57 17.36
CA GLY A 301 -17.30 12.58 17.70
C GLY A 301 -16.82 14.03 17.57
N GLU A 302 -15.52 14.24 17.31
CA GLU A 302 -14.86 15.53 17.05
C GLU A 302 -14.37 15.67 15.59
N ALA A 303 -14.54 14.66 14.73
CA ALA A 303 -14.08 14.75 13.33
C ALA A 303 -14.95 15.70 12.52
N ASP A 304 -14.32 16.38 11.56
CA ASP A 304 -15.04 17.17 10.57
C ASP A 304 -16.01 16.26 9.79
N ALA A 305 -17.20 16.78 9.47
CA ALA A 305 -18.20 16.07 8.69
C ALA A 305 -17.65 15.62 7.33
N ALA A 306 -16.78 16.44 6.72
CA ALA A 306 -16.08 16.11 5.48
C ALA A 306 -15.17 14.89 5.64
N GLU A 307 -14.39 14.83 6.72
CA GLU A 307 -13.46 13.72 6.97
C GLU A 307 -14.20 12.41 7.27
N THR A 308 -15.34 12.51 7.96
CA THR A 308 -16.22 11.36 8.22
C THR A 308 -16.84 10.84 6.94
N ARG A 309 -17.27 11.75 6.04
CA ARG A 309 -17.77 11.42 4.71
C ARG A 309 -16.73 10.68 3.88
N ASP A 310 -15.49 11.14 3.86
CA ASP A 310 -14.40 10.49 3.13
C ASP A 310 -14.20 9.04 3.58
N VAL A 311 -14.23 8.79 4.90
CA VAL A 311 -14.10 7.43 5.46
C VAL A 311 -15.31 6.55 5.08
N LEU A 312 -16.53 7.10 5.08
CA LEU A 312 -17.73 6.37 4.65
C LEU A 312 -17.69 6.02 3.15
N VAL A 313 -17.17 6.92 2.31
CA VAL A 313 -16.96 6.65 0.88
C VAL A 313 -15.93 5.54 0.69
N MET A 314 -14.81 5.58 1.41
CA MET A 314 -13.81 4.50 1.39
C MET A 314 -14.42 3.17 1.85
N GLU A 315 -15.22 3.17 2.91
CA GLU A 315 -15.93 1.99 3.40
C GLU A 315 -16.88 1.44 2.33
N ALA A 316 -17.68 2.31 1.68
CA ALA A 316 -18.59 1.93 0.61
C ALA A 316 -17.85 1.30 -0.58
N MET A 317 -16.70 1.85 -0.99
CA MET A 317 -15.89 1.30 -2.07
C MET A 317 -15.35 -0.09 -1.74
N VAL A 318 -14.95 -0.32 -0.48
CA VAL A 318 -14.53 -1.65 -0.01
C VAL A 318 -15.71 -2.63 -0.08
N TRP A 319 -16.90 -2.24 0.39
CA TRP A 319 -18.08 -3.10 0.34
C TRP A 319 -18.53 -3.42 -1.09
N LEU A 320 -18.44 -2.45 -2.00
CA LEU A 320 -18.66 -2.69 -3.43
C LEU A 320 -17.69 -3.73 -4.00
N ARG A 321 -16.41 -3.65 -3.61
CA ARG A 321 -15.40 -4.62 -4.05
C ARG A 321 -15.64 -6.03 -3.48
N VAL A 322 -16.17 -6.13 -2.27
CA VAL A 322 -16.61 -7.39 -1.63
C VAL A 322 -17.87 -7.95 -2.29
N GLY A 323 -18.73 -7.09 -2.85
CA GLY A 323 -20.05 -7.45 -3.37
C GLY A 323 -21.18 -7.31 -2.34
N ASP A 324 -20.94 -6.72 -1.17
CA ASP A 324 -22.00 -6.39 -0.21
C ASP A 324 -22.63 -5.03 -0.58
N LEU A 325 -23.56 -5.09 -1.52
CA LEU A 325 -24.27 -3.91 -2.03
C LEU A 325 -25.15 -3.26 -0.95
N THR A 326 -25.60 -4.03 0.04
CA THR A 326 -26.42 -3.54 1.15
C THR A 326 -25.63 -2.60 2.04
N SER A 327 -24.44 -3.05 2.45
CA SER A 327 -23.52 -2.24 3.26
C SER A 327 -23.02 -1.03 2.47
N ALA A 328 -22.67 -1.21 1.20
CA ALA A 328 -22.26 -0.10 0.33
C ALA A 328 -23.34 0.99 0.23
N ARG A 329 -24.58 0.62 -0.09
CA ARG A 329 -25.71 1.58 -0.20
C ARG A 329 -25.97 2.32 1.11
N ARG A 330 -25.87 1.63 2.25
CA ARG A 330 -26.01 2.25 3.58
C ARG A 330 -24.91 3.28 3.85
N CYS A 331 -23.66 2.94 3.57
CA CYS A 331 -22.54 3.87 3.75
C CYS A 331 -22.67 5.09 2.83
N LEU A 332 -23.09 4.89 1.57
CA LEU A 332 -23.33 6.00 0.63
C LEU A 332 -24.47 6.90 1.09
N ALA A 333 -25.59 6.35 1.57
CA ALA A 333 -26.68 7.15 2.10
C ALA A 333 -26.22 8.03 3.28
N GLN A 334 -25.46 7.45 4.22
CA GLN A 334 -24.89 8.19 5.34
C GLN A 334 -23.90 9.27 4.89
N ALA A 335 -23.09 8.98 3.86
CA ALA A 335 -22.15 9.95 3.29
C ALA A 335 -22.89 11.14 2.64
N SER A 336 -23.97 10.88 1.89
CA SER A 336 -24.81 11.90 1.27
C SER A 336 -25.57 12.76 2.28
N ASP A 337 -25.97 12.18 3.42
CA ASP A 337 -26.60 12.93 4.52
C ASP A 337 -25.64 13.95 5.16
N LEU A 338 -24.33 13.68 5.16
CA LEU A 338 -23.30 14.58 5.69
C LEU A 338 -22.97 15.72 4.72
N ALA A 339 -22.69 15.36 3.46
CA ALA A 339 -22.54 16.32 2.37
C ALA A 339 -22.82 15.62 1.04
N SER A 340 -23.37 16.38 0.08
CA SER A 340 -23.60 15.85 -1.26
C SER A 340 -22.67 16.51 -2.28
N GLU A 341 -22.12 15.68 -3.16
CA GLU A 341 -21.28 16.08 -4.28
C GLU A 341 -21.75 15.34 -5.52
N ALA A 342 -22.39 16.08 -6.43
CA ALA A 342 -23.12 15.50 -7.55
C ALA A 342 -22.29 14.53 -8.40
N LEU A 343 -21.02 14.88 -8.65
CA LEU A 343 -20.11 14.05 -9.44
C LEU A 343 -19.78 12.73 -8.73
N LEU A 344 -19.27 12.80 -7.50
CA LEU A 344 -18.85 11.62 -6.72
C LEU A 344 -20.05 10.74 -6.35
N ASP A 345 -21.12 11.32 -5.82
CA ASP A 345 -22.31 10.59 -5.40
C ASP A 345 -22.99 9.91 -6.60
N GLY A 346 -23.08 10.62 -7.73
CA GLY A 346 -23.60 10.08 -8.98
C GLY A 346 -22.75 8.94 -9.53
N ALA A 347 -21.42 9.10 -9.55
CA ALA A 347 -20.51 8.06 -10.01
C ALA A 347 -20.59 6.81 -9.14
N LEU A 348 -20.64 6.96 -7.80
CA LEU A 348 -20.79 5.84 -6.87
C LEU A 348 -22.15 5.14 -7.03
N ALA A 349 -23.24 5.89 -7.23
CA ALA A 349 -24.54 5.32 -7.51
C ALA A 349 -24.56 4.52 -8.83
N ALA A 350 -23.92 5.02 -9.88
CA ALA A 350 -23.78 4.31 -11.16
C ALA A 350 -22.89 3.06 -11.03
N LEU A 351 -21.83 3.09 -10.20
CA LEU A 351 -21.03 1.90 -9.89
C LEU A 351 -21.84 0.85 -9.13
N VAL A 352 -22.76 1.25 -8.24
CA VAL A 352 -23.66 0.31 -7.57
C VAL A 352 -24.60 -0.36 -8.59
N GLN A 353 -25.16 0.40 -9.55
CA GLN A 353 -25.98 -0.16 -10.63
C GLN A 353 -25.18 -1.17 -11.47
N LEU A 354 -23.93 -0.85 -11.78
CA LEU A 354 -23.02 -1.74 -12.50
C LEU A 354 -22.78 -3.04 -11.70
N ALA A 355 -22.61 -2.95 -10.39
CA ALA A 355 -22.41 -4.10 -9.51
C ALA A 355 -23.68 -4.97 -9.37
N ASP A 356 -24.87 -4.35 -9.48
CA ASP A 356 -26.17 -5.04 -9.57
C ASP A 356 -26.44 -5.67 -10.95
N SER A 357 -25.48 -5.61 -11.88
CA SER A 357 -25.62 -6.08 -13.27
C SER A 357 -26.67 -5.33 -14.09
N ASP A 358 -27.10 -4.15 -13.64
CA ASP A 358 -27.97 -3.26 -14.40
C ASP A 358 -27.13 -2.33 -15.30
N TYR A 359 -26.55 -2.94 -16.34
CA TYR A 359 -25.59 -2.26 -17.21
C TYR A 359 -26.22 -1.11 -18.01
N GLU A 360 -27.51 -1.20 -18.34
CA GLU A 360 -28.24 -0.15 -19.08
C GLU A 360 -28.56 1.05 -18.20
N ALA A 361 -28.98 0.83 -16.94
CA ALA A 361 -29.15 1.92 -15.99
C ALA A 361 -27.81 2.59 -15.69
N ALA A 362 -26.74 1.80 -15.48
CA ALA A 362 -25.40 2.33 -15.27
C ALA A 362 -24.92 3.18 -16.46
N ALA A 363 -25.10 2.70 -17.69
CA ALA A 363 -24.76 3.44 -18.91
C ALA A 363 -25.54 4.77 -19.00
N SER A 364 -26.82 4.75 -18.65
CA SER A 364 -27.68 5.94 -18.66
C SER A 364 -27.22 6.96 -17.61
N SER A 365 -26.92 6.51 -16.39
CA SER A 365 -26.40 7.35 -15.31
C SER A 365 -25.04 7.96 -15.66
N PHE A 366 -24.10 7.17 -16.17
CA PHE A 366 -22.78 7.68 -16.58
C PHE A 366 -22.87 8.61 -17.81
N ARG A 367 -23.83 8.39 -18.71
CA ARG A 367 -24.07 9.32 -19.82
C ARG A 367 -24.56 10.67 -19.31
N ALA A 368 -25.55 10.67 -18.40
CA ALA A 368 -26.04 11.90 -17.79
C ALA A 368 -24.94 12.62 -16.99
N LEU A 369 -24.07 11.89 -16.29
CA LEU A 369 -22.90 12.47 -15.62
C LEU A 369 -21.89 13.04 -16.60
N HIS A 370 -21.61 12.34 -17.71
CA HIS A 370 -20.69 12.83 -18.72
C HIS A 370 -21.21 14.10 -19.42
N GLU A 371 -22.53 14.22 -19.61
CA GLU A 371 -23.15 15.45 -20.11
C GLU A 371 -22.98 16.64 -19.14
N GLN A 372 -23.02 16.38 -17.83
CA GLN A 372 -22.81 17.41 -16.80
C GLN A 372 -21.34 17.75 -16.57
N PHE A 373 -20.46 16.75 -16.67
CA PHE A 373 -19.03 16.84 -16.40
C PHE A 373 -18.23 16.28 -17.60
N PRO A 374 -18.24 16.96 -18.76
CA PRO A 374 -17.63 16.45 -19.99
C PRO A 374 -16.11 16.29 -19.90
N ASP A 375 -15.46 17.09 -19.06
CA ASP A 375 -14.00 17.08 -18.86
C ASP A 375 -13.54 15.96 -17.90
N ASP A 376 -14.45 15.25 -17.22
CA ASP A 376 -14.08 14.20 -16.28
C ASP A 376 -13.75 12.89 -17.01
N ALA A 377 -12.45 12.60 -17.08
CA ALA A 377 -11.94 11.43 -17.77
C ALA A 377 -12.34 10.09 -17.13
N MET A 378 -12.62 10.08 -15.82
CA MET A 378 -13.00 8.85 -15.09
C MET A 378 -14.46 8.48 -15.37
N VAL A 379 -15.36 9.46 -15.39
CA VAL A 379 -16.77 9.29 -15.81
C VAL A 379 -16.83 8.80 -17.25
N ALA A 380 -16.10 9.44 -18.16
CA ALA A 380 -16.07 9.05 -19.56
C ALA A 380 -15.49 7.63 -19.76
N GLN A 381 -14.44 7.26 -19.00
CA GLN A 381 -13.94 5.89 -18.97
C GLN A 381 -15.00 4.90 -18.47
N ASN A 382 -15.67 5.18 -17.36
CA ASN A 382 -16.68 4.28 -16.81
C ASN A 382 -17.89 4.15 -17.75
N LEU A 383 -18.27 5.22 -18.45
CA LEU A 383 -19.25 5.17 -19.52
C LEU A 383 -18.81 4.22 -20.64
N ALA A 384 -17.56 4.32 -21.11
CA ALA A 384 -17.03 3.41 -22.12
C ALA A 384 -17.06 1.95 -21.67
N VAL A 385 -16.77 1.68 -20.38
CA VAL A 385 -16.88 0.34 -19.81
C VAL A 385 -18.34 -0.15 -19.83
N CYS A 386 -19.31 0.68 -19.44
CA CYS A 386 -20.73 0.34 -19.54
C CYS A 386 -21.16 0.05 -20.99
N LEU A 387 -20.70 0.85 -21.96
CA LEU A 387 -20.97 0.63 -23.39
C LEU A 387 -20.42 -0.71 -23.89
N LEU A 388 -19.26 -1.15 -23.38
CA LEU A 388 -18.75 -2.50 -23.68
C LEU A 388 -19.68 -3.60 -23.14
N TYR A 389 -20.17 -3.47 -21.91
CA TYR A 389 -21.10 -4.43 -21.31
C TYR A 389 -22.46 -4.48 -22.01
N THR A 390 -22.92 -3.38 -22.60
CA THR A 390 -24.17 -3.31 -23.37
C THR A 390 -23.97 -3.62 -24.87
N GLY A 391 -22.76 -3.98 -25.31
CA GLY A 391 -22.46 -4.40 -26.68
C GLY A 391 -22.17 -3.27 -27.68
N HIS A 392 -22.11 -2.02 -27.21
CA HIS A 392 -21.78 -0.83 -28.02
C HIS A 392 -20.25 -0.65 -28.13
N ILE A 393 -19.57 -1.66 -28.64
CA ILE A 393 -18.09 -1.71 -28.72
C ILE A 393 -17.50 -0.57 -29.57
N PRO A 394 -18.07 -0.19 -30.74
CA PRO A 394 -17.55 0.93 -31.52
C PRO A 394 -17.55 2.25 -30.74
N ASP A 395 -18.66 2.55 -30.06
CA ASP A 395 -18.81 3.78 -29.26
C ASP A 395 -17.82 3.81 -28.10
N ALA A 396 -17.64 2.67 -27.41
CA ALA A 396 -16.64 2.54 -26.35
C ALA A 396 -15.21 2.76 -26.86
N LYS A 397 -14.87 2.21 -28.03
CA LYS A 397 -13.56 2.40 -28.67
C LYS A 397 -13.32 3.88 -28.98
N ASP A 398 -14.30 4.54 -29.59
CA ASP A 398 -14.17 5.92 -30.02
C ASP A 398 -14.06 6.86 -28.81
N LEU A 399 -14.83 6.61 -27.75
CA LEU A 399 -14.75 7.37 -26.49
C LEU A 399 -13.40 7.19 -25.77
N LEU A 400 -12.88 5.95 -25.67
CA LEU A 400 -11.56 5.72 -25.07
C LEU A 400 -10.42 6.30 -25.94
N SER A 401 -10.59 6.27 -27.26
CA SER A 401 -9.61 6.84 -28.19
C SER A 401 -9.63 8.37 -28.21
N SER A 402 -10.77 9.01 -27.94
CA SER A 402 -10.80 10.47 -27.76
C SER A 402 -10.23 10.87 -26.39
N LEU A 403 -10.50 10.09 -25.35
CA LEU A 403 -9.97 10.32 -24.00
C LEU A 403 -8.44 10.32 -23.95
N ILE A 404 -7.78 9.44 -24.70
CA ILE A 404 -6.31 9.39 -24.73
C ILE A 404 -5.68 10.66 -25.31
N ASP A 405 -6.46 11.42 -26.09
CA ASP A 405 -6.01 12.66 -26.74
C ASP A 405 -6.29 13.90 -25.89
N GLN A 406 -7.36 13.85 -25.09
CA GLN A 406 -7.88 14.99 -24.35
C GLN A 406 -7.43 15.02 -22.88
N SER A 407 -7.07 13.85 -22.32
CA SER A 407 -6.72 13.72 -20.90
C SER A 407 -5.31 13.15 -20.70
N PRO A 408 -4.65 13.47 -19.57
CA PRO A 408 -3.44 12.76 -19.19
C PRO A 408 -3.77 11.26 -19.00
N PRO A 409 -2.98 10.34 -19.59
CA PRO A 409 -3.29 8.92 -19.55
C PRO A 409 -3.16 8.39 -18.13
N PHE A 410 -3.96 7.39 -17.81
CA PHE A 410 -3.88 6.67 -16.56
C PHE A 410 -4.02 5.17 -16.83
N HIS A 411 -3.58 4.36 -15.88
CA HIS A 411 -3.40 2.92 -16.08
C HIS A 411 -4.66 2.26 -16.67
N SER A 412 -5.83 2.50 -16.07
CA SER A 412 -7.09 1.91 -16.52
C SER A 412 -7.52 2.40 -17.91
N LEU A 413 -7.22 3.64 -18.31
CA LEU A 413 -7.49 4.15 -19.67
C LEU A 413 -6.71 3.36 -20.72
N VAL A 414 -5.39 3.28 -20.57
CA VAL A 414 -4.52 2.58 -21.51
C VAL A 414 -4.84 1.09 -21.56
N PHE A 415 -5.08 0.48 -20.39
CA PHE A 415 -5.41 -0.94 -20.28
C PHE A 415 -6.76 -1.28 -20.91
N ASN A 416 -7.80 -0.47 -20.67
CA ASN A 416 -9.12 -0.70 -21.23
C ASN A 416 -9.12 -0.48 -22.74
N LEU A 417 -8.47 0.57 -23.25
CA LEU A 417 -8.34 0.78 -24.70
C LEU A 417 -7.57 -0.37 -25.38
N SER A 418 -6.49 -0.85 -24.73
CA SER A 418 -5.73 -2.01 -25.20
C SER A 418 -6.61 -3.28 -25.25
N THR A 419 -7.51 -3.45 -24.29
CA THR A 419 -8.51 -4.53 -24.27
C THR A 419 -9.50 -4.39 -25.43
N VAL A 420 -9.98 -3.18 -25.71
CA VAL A 420 -10.89 -2.95 -26.85
C VAL A 420 -10.21 -3.25 -28.18
N PHE A 421 -8.92 -2.93 -28.35
CA PHE A 421 -8.19 -3.32 -29.56
C PHE A 421 -8.08 -4.84 -29.71
N GLU A 422 -7.83 -5.58 -28.63
CA GLU A 422 -7.82 -7.06 -28.65
C GLU A 422 -9.18 -7.64 -29.08
N LEU A 423 -10.28 -7.00 -28.71
CA LEU A 423 -11.64 -7.43 -29.09
C LEU A 423 -12.01 -7.07 -30.53
N CYS A 424 -11.49 -5.95 -31.04
CA CYS A 424 -11.93 -5.38 -32.31
C CYS A 424 -11.04 -5.72 -33.51
N THR A 425 -9.78 -6.11 -33.31
CA THR A 425 -8.84 -6.28 -34.43
C THR A 425 -7.70 -7.26 -34.18
N GLU A 426 -7.39 -8.06 -35.21
CA GLU A 426 -6.19 -8.90 -35.27
C GLU A 426 -4.89 -8.07 -35.30
N ARG A 427 -4.97 -6.80 -35.75
CA ARG A 427 -3.83 -5.85 -35.77
C ARG A 427 -3.71 -5.07 -34.45
N ASN A 428 -4.14 -5.66 -33.34
CA ASN A 428 -4.13 -5.00 -32.03
C ASN A 428 -2.71 -4.58 -31.60
N ARG A 429 -1.68 -5.36 -31.94
CA ARG A 429 -0.27 -5.03 -31.63
C ARG A 429 0.16 -3.73 -32.28
N ASP A 430 -0.20 -3.52 -33.54
CA ASP A 430 0.10 -2.29 -34.27
C ASP A 430 -0.61 -1.09 -33.60
N LYS A 431 -1.89 -1.25 -33.25
CA LYS A 431 -2.66 -0.18 -32.58
C LYS A 431 -2.14 0.18 -31.20
N LYS A 432 -1.73 -0.80 -30.40
CA LYS A 432 -1.07 -0.58 -29.10
C LYS A 432 0.26 0.16 -29.29
N GLY A 433 1.03 -0.20 -30.32
CA GLY A 433 2.26 0.50 -30.71
C GLY A 433 2.02 1.96 -31.10
N GLU A 434 1.03 2.23 -31.96
CA GLU A 434 0.63 3.58 -32.37
C GLU A 434 0.28 4.46 -31.14
N ILE A 435 -0.47 3.92 -30.17
CA ILE A 435 -0.79 4.66 -28.94
C ILE A 435 0.46 4.90 -28.09
N ALA A 436 1.36 3.91 -27.97
CA ALA A 436 2.61 4.09 -27.23
C ALA A 436 3.50 5.17 -27.86
N GLU A 437 3.61 5.21 -29.19
CA GLU A 437 4.31 6.27 -29.93
C GLU A 437 3.68 7.64 -29.70
N LYS A 438 2.35 7.72 -29.80
CA LYS A 438 1.62 8.96 -29.55
C LYS A 438 1.85 9.47 -28.13
N LEU A 439 1.75 8.60 -27.13
CA LEU A 439 1.97 8.98 -25.74
C LEU A 439 3.42 9.36 -25.44
N ALA A 440 4.39 8.71 -26.08
CA ALA A 440 5.82 9.01 -25.95
C ALA A 440 6.22 10.33 -26.64
N SER A 441 5.46 10.76 -27.66
CA SER A 441 5.73 12.03 -28.36
C SER A 441 5.46 13.28 -27.51
N ARG A 442 4.71 13.14 -26.41
CA ARG A 442 4.37 14.24 -25.49
C ARG A 442 5.62 14.75 -24.76
N LYS A 443 5.66 16.05 -24.51
CA LYS A 443 6.79 16.73 -23.86
C LYS A 443 6.84 16.49 -22.35
N ASP A 444 5.69 16.35 -21.72
CA ASP A 444 5.55 16.10 -20.30
C ASP A 444 4.46 15.06 -20.04
N GLY A 445 4.39 14.62 -18.79
CA GLY A 445 3.36 13.70 -18.33
C GLY A 445 2.02 14.37 -18.04
N GLY A 446 1.85 15.69 -18.19
CA GLY A 446 0.59 16.38 -17.86
C GLY A 446 0.15 16.20 -16.39
N GLY A 447 1.11 16.17 -15.46
CA GLY A 447 0.84 15.93 -14.03
C GLY A 447 0.73 14.46 -13.62
N VAL A 448 0.78 13.53 -14.56
CA VAL A 448 0.90 12.07 -14.31
C VAL A 448 2.26 11.57 -14.81
N GLY A 449 2.59 10.29 -14.55
CA GLY A 449 3.82 9.70 -15.07
C GLY A 449 3.89 9.80 -16.59
N TRP A 450 5.00 10.37 -17.10
CA TRP A 450 5.28 10.45 -18.54
C TRP A 450 5.52 9.06 -19.12
N GLU A 451 6.41 8.30 -18.47
CA GLU A 451 6.74 6.93 -18.83
C GLU A 451 5.60 5.97 -18.47
N ARG A 452 5.34 5.00 -19.34
CA ARG A 452 4.29 3.98 -19.18
C ARG A 452 4.87 2.61 -19.34
N SER A 453 4.49 1.68 -18.46
CA SER A 453 5.02 0.33 -18.47
C SER A 453 4.48 -0.50 -19.64
N THR A 454 5.24 -1.49 -20.10
CA THR A 454 4.79 -2.42 -21.14
C THR A 454 3.51 -3.17 -20.73
N LEU A 455 3.34 -3.43 -19.43
CA LEU A 455 2.16 -4.07 -18.85
C LEU A 455 0.86 -3.25 -19.07
N GLU A 456 0.94 -1.91 -19.03
CA GLU A 456 -0.22 -1.03 -19.26
C GLU A 456 -0.80 -1.19 -20.67
N PHE A 457 0.04 -1.46 -21.67
CA PHE A 457 -0.37 -1.66 -23.06
C PHE A 457 -0.75 -3.10 -23.38
N LYS A 458 -0.65 -4.04 -22.41
CA LYS A 458 -0.74 -5.48 -22.65
C LYS A 458 0.18 -5.94 -23.80
N LEU A 459 1.45 -5.52 -23.75
CA LEU A 459 2.47 -5.82 -24.77
C LEU A 459 3.45 -6.92 -24.36
#